data_AF-A0A7J0D109-F1
#
_entry.id   AF-A0A7J0D109-F1
#
_cell.length_a   1.000
_cell.length_b   1.000
_cell.length_c   1.000
_cell.angle_alpha   90.00
_cell.angle_beta   90.00
_cell.angle_gamma   90.00
#
_symmetry.space_group_name_H-M   'P 1'
#
loop_
_entity.id
_entity.type
_entity.pdbx_description
1 polymer ?
#
loop_
_entity_poly.entity_id
_entity_poly.type
_entity_poly.pdbx_seq_one_letter_code
_entity_poly.pdbx_strand_id
1 'polypeptide(L)'
;MGLSILSGSHAELVPDVLHRLREAGAPDIPVIAGGIIPPADAAALIEAGVAAVFTPKDFGITEIIGRIVDEIRKANKLDPLEVSA
;
A
#
# COMPACT_ATOMS: atom_id res chain seq x y z
N MET A 1 3.66 5.80 -2.88
CA MET A 1 4.95 5.42 -2.26
C MET A 1 4.91 3.93 -1.94
N GLY A 2 5.91 3.15 -2.35
CA GLY A 2 6.02 1.73 -2.00
C GLY A 2 7.05 1.52 -0.88
N LEU A 3 6.66 0.85 0.21
CA LEU A 3 7.52 0.52 1.35
C LEU A 3 7.76 -1.00 1.39
N SER A 4 9.02 -1.43 1.21
CA SER A 4 9.40 -2.85 1.33
C SER A 4 10.05 -3.10 2.69
N ILE A 5 9.41 -3.90 3.54
CA ILE A 5 9.82 -4.14 4.93
C ILE A 5 10.09 -5.62 5.17
N LEU A 6 11.35 -5.96 5.39
CA LEU A 6 11.80 -7.31 5.73
C LEU A 6 12.32 -7.43 7.18
N SER A 7 12.31 -6.32 7.94
CA SER A 7 12.83 -6.24 9.32
C SER A 7 11.80 -6.57 10.40
N GLY A 8 10.52 -6.72 10.04
CA GLY A 8 9.41 -6.82 11.01
C GLY A 8 8.99 -5.50 11.65
N SER A 9 9.55 -4.37 11.21
CA SER A 9 9.27 -3.02 11.76
C SER A 9 8.05 -2.34 11.13
N HIS A 10 7.19 -3.07 10.42
CA HIS A 10 6.07 -2.52 9.65
C HIS A 10 5.03 -1.83 10.52
N ALA A 11 4.79 -2.32 11.74
CA ALA A 11 3.84 -1.74 12.67
C ALA A 11 4.23 -0.34 13.17
N GLU A 12 5.53 -0.01 13.15
CA GLU A 12 6.04 1.29 13.62
C GLU A 12 6.34 2.22 12.44
N LEU A 13 7.11 1.73 11.45
CA LEU A 13 7.63 2.58 10.37
C LEU A 13 6.52 3.04 9.41
N VAL A 14 5.53 2.20 9.12
CA VAL A 14 4.48 2.55 8.15
C VAL A 14 3.55 3.64 8.69
N PRO A 15 3.05 3.57 9.94
CA PRO A 15 2.30 4.68 10.53
C PRO A 15 3.11 5.98 10.63
N ASP A 16 4.41 5.91 10.94
CA ASP A 16 5.29 7.09 10.97
C ASP A 16 5.41 7.74 9.59
N VAL A 17 5.60 6.95 8.52
CA VAL A 17 5.61 7.47 7.14
C VAL A 17 4.29 8.13 6.77
N LEU A 18 3.15 7.51 7.11
CA LEU A 18 1.82 8.10 6.88
C LEU A 18 1.65 9.43 7.61
N HIS A 19 2.11 9.51 8.86
CA HIS A 19 2.08 10.75 9.63
C HIS A 19 2.94 11.84 9.00
N ARG A 20 4.19 11.52 8.63
CA ARG A 20 5.11 12.47 7.97
C ARG A 20 4.60 12.96 6.63
N LEU A 21 3.93 12.11 5.85
CA LEU A 21 3.30 12.54 4.59
C LEU A 21 2.20 13.57 4.82
N ARG A 22 1.41 13.42 5.89
CA ARG A 22 0.41 14.42 6.28
C ARG A 22 1.07 15.73 6.72
N GLU A 23 2.11 15.67 7.53
CA GLU A 23 2.86 16.85 7.98
C GLU A 23 3.54 17.59 6.81
N ALA A 24 4.00 16.85 5.81
CA ALA A 24 4.60 17.41 4.59
C ALA A 24 3.56 17.99 3.61
N GLY A 25 2.26 17.98 3.94
CA GLY A 25 1.20 18.48 3.06
C GLY A 25 0.89 17.57 1.87
N ALA A 26 1.25 16.28 1.95
CA ALA A 26 1.04 15.28 0.89
C ALA A 26 0.18 14.09 1.35
N PRO A 27 -1.01 14.32 1.96
CA PRO A 27 -1.86 13.25 2.49
C PRO A 27 -2.45 12.34 1.40
N ASP A 28 -2.52 12.83 0.16
CA ASP A 28 -3.14 12.13 -0.97
C ASP A 28 -2.21 11.12 -1.65
N ILE A 29 -0.93 11.05 -1.26
CA ILE A 29 0.01 10.07 -1.81
C ILE A 29 -0.35 8.68 -1.26
N PRO A 30 -0.80 7.72 -2.09
CA PRO A 30 -1.12 6.38 -1.60
C PRO A 30 0.15 5.68 -1.13
N VAL A 31 0.13 5.14 0.09
CA VAL A 31 1.21 4.31 0.63
C VAL A 31 0.84 2.84 0.42
N ILE A 32 1.76 2.08 -0.15
CA ILE A 32 1.64 0.65 -0.40
C ILE A 32 2.75 -0.04 0.38
N ALA A 33 2.42 -1.04 1.19
CA ALA A 33 3.39 -1.81 1.97
C ALA A 33 3.63 -3.19 1.33
N GLY A 34 4.86 -3.67 1.40
CA GLY A 34 5.28 -4.97 0.92
C GLY A 34 6.24 -5.64 1.91
N GLY A 35 6.28 -6.97 1.95
CA GLY A 35 7.28 -7.73 2.71
C GLY A 35 6.67 -8.79 3.63
N ILE A 36 7.40 -9.19 4.68
CA ILE A 36 6.95 -10.25 5.59
C ILE A 36 6.02 -9.68 6.65
N ILE A 37 4.72 -9.59 6.32
CA ILE A 37 3.71 -8.95 7.17
C ILE A 37 2.62 -9.98 7.55
N PRO A 38 2.39 -10.25 8.85
CA PRO A 38 1.30 -11.10 9.31
C PRO A 38 -0.08 -10.56 8.89
N PRO A 39 -1.10 -11.42 8.68
CA PRO A 39 -2.43 -10.97 8.25
C PRO A 39 -3.12 -9.96 9.18
N ALA A 40 -2.96 -10.11 10.50
CA ALA A 40 -3.52 -9.18 11.47
C ALA A 40 -2.88 -7.78 11.35
N ASP A 41 -1.55 -7.74 11.19
CA ASP A 41 -0.80 -6.49 11.03
C ASP A 41 -1.15 -5.84 9.68
N ALA A 42 -1.30 -6.63 8.61
CA ALA A 42 -1.74 -6.13 7.31
C ALA A 42 -3.13 -5.45 7.40
N ALA A 43 -4.07 -6.05 8.13
CA ALA A 43 -5.39 -5.44 8.36
C ALA A 43 -5.28 -4.12 9.14
N ALA A 44 -4.49 -4.10 10.23
CA ALA A 44 -4.25 -2.89 11.01
C ALA A 44 -3.59 -1.77 10.19
N LEU A 45 -2.67 -2.11 9.29
CA LEU A 45 -2.03 -1.15 8.39
C LEU A 45 -3.02 -0.53 7.40
N ILE A 46 -3.93 -1.33 6.85
CA ILE A 46 -5.00 -0.83 5.96
C ILE A 46 -5.93 0.10 6.74
N GLU A 47 -6.34 -0.28 7.95
CA GLU A 47 -7.15 0.58 8.83
C GLU A 47 -6.45 1.91 9.17
N ALA A 48 -5.12 1.89 9.29
CA ALA A 48 -4.31 3.10 9.52
C ALA A 48 -4.17 4.01 8.28
N GLY A 49 -4.61 3.56 7.10
CA GLY A 49 -4.61 4.34 5.86
C GLY A 49 -3.58 3.89 4.81
N VAL A 50 -2.99 2.70 4.95
CA VAL A 50 -2.24 2.08 3.86
C VAL A 50 -3.20 1.65 2.75
N ALA A 51 -2.89 2.01 1.51
CA ALA A 51 -3.74 1.73 0.34
C ALA A 51 -3.76 0.24 -0.01
N ALA A 52 -2.62 -0.43 0.06
CA ALA A 52 -2.52 -1.87 -0.19
C ALA A 52 -1.34 -2.49 0.56
N VAL A 53 -1.48 -3.76 0.93
CA VAL A 53 -0.40 -4.58 1.52
C VAL A 53 -0.17 -5.81 0.64
N PHE A 54 1.09 -6.09 0.33
CA PHE A 54 1.54 -7.26 -0.41
C PHE A 54 2.48 -8.10 0.45
N THR A 55 2.17 -9.38 0.57
CA THR A 55 2.88 -10.36 1.40
C THR A 55 3.53 -11.42 0.52
N PRO A 56 4.33 -12.37 1.05
CA PRO A 56 4.89 -13.46 0.24
C PRO A 56 3.84 -14.39 -0.39
N LYS A 57 2.57 -14.28 0.03
CA LYS A 57 1.45 -15.00 -0.59
C LYS A 57 0.99 -14.35 -1.90
N ASP A 58 1.36 -13.09 -2.12
CA ASP A 58 1.10 -12.35 -3.35
C ASP A 58 2.30 -12.58 -4.28
N PHE A 59 2.20 -13.57 -5.17
CA PHE A 59 3.26 -13.93 -6.13
C PHE A 59 2.91 -13.59 -7.59
N GLY A 60 1.64 -13.25 -7.86
CA GLY A 60 1.16 -12.86 -9.19
C GLY A 60 1.57 -11.42 -9.53
N ILE A 61 2.65 -11.27 -10.30
CA ILE A 61 3.21 -9.94 -10.60
C ILE A 61 2.24 -9.05 -11.38
N THR A 62 1.48 -9.62 -12.32
CA THR A 62 0.50 -8.88 -13.11
C THR A 62 -0.64 -8.37 -12.23
N GLU A 63 -1.11 -9.20 -11.30
CA GLU A 63 -2.16 -8.86 -10.35
C GLU A 63 -1.68 -7.79 -9.35
N ILE A 64 -0.44 -7.91 -8.87
CA ILE A 64 0.18 -6.90 -7.99
C ILE A 64 0.27 -5.56 -8.70
N ILE A 65 0.79 -5.53 -9.93
CA ILE A 65 0.90 -4.30 -10.71
C ILE A 65 -0.49 -3.71 -10.96
N GLY A 66 -1.46 -4.54 -11.36
CA GLY A 66 -2.86 -4.11 -11.56
C GLY A 66 -3.41 -3.40 -10.32
N ARG A 67 -3.30 -4.05 -9.15
CA ARG A 67 -3.76 -3.47 -7.88
C ARG A 67 -3.01 -2.18 -7.52
N ILE A 68 -1.69 -2.11 -7.75
CA ILE A 68 -0.92 -0.87 -7.52
C ILE A 68 -1.47 0.27 -8.39
N VAL A 69 -1.74 0.00 -9.67
CA VAL A 69 -2.27 1.02 -10.57
C VAL A 69 -3.69 1.42 -10.16
N ASP A 70 -4.54 0.49 -9.74
CA ASP A 70 -5.88 0.80 -9.25
C ASP A 70 -5.85 1.72 -8.02
N GLU A 71 -4.97 1.49 -7.05
CA GLU A 71 -4.81 2.37 -5.88
C GLU A 71 -4.32 3.77 -6.29
N ILE A 72 -3.41 3.87 -7.25
CA ILE A 72 -2.96 5.17 -7.80
C ILE A 72 -4.12 5.88 -8.48
N ARG A 73 -4.92 5.18 -9.30
CA ARG A 73 -6.06 5.75 -10.02
C ARG A 73 -7.14 6.25 -9.06
N LYS A 74 -7.46 5.44 -8.04
CA LYS A 74 -8.39 5.81 -6.97
C LYS A 74 -7.96 7.07 -6.23
N ALA A 75 -6.68 7.17 -5.85
CA ALA A 75 -6.13 8.37 -5.22
C ALA A 75 -6.24 9.63 -6.11
N ASN A 76 -6.18 9.44 -7.44
CA ASN A 76 -6.33 10.51 -8.43
C ASN A 76 -7.76 10.68 -8.97
N LYS A 77 -8.77 10.03 -8.36
CA LYS A 77 -10.19 10.11 -8.76
C LYS A 77 -10.43 9.69 -10.22
N LEU A 78 -9.70 8.68 -10.68
CA LEU A 78 -9.85 8.06 -11.99
C LEU A 78 -10.59 6.73 -11.85
N ASP A 79 -11.37 6.37 -12.87
CA ASP A 79 -12.04 5.05 -12.93
C ASP A 79 -11.01 3.91 -12.88
N PRO A 80 -11.33 2.70 -12.38
CA PRO A 80 -10.42 1.56 -12.40
C PRO A 80 -9.92 1.21 -13.81
N LEU A 81 -8.77 0.52 -13.90
CA LEU A 81 -8.31 0.04 -15.21
C LEU A 81 -9.21 -1.08 -15.70
N GLU A 82 -10.03 -0.80 -16.71
CA GLU A 82 -10.61 -1.86 -17.54
C GLU A 82 -9.51 -2.45 -18.43
N VAL A 83 -8.92 -3.55 -18.00
CA VAL A 83 -8.04 -4.35 -18.86
C VAL A 83 -8.95 -5.23 -19.72
N SER A 84 -9.19 -4.82 -20.96
CA SER A 84 -9.73 -5.75 -21.96
C SER A 84 -8.76 -6.92 -22.08
N ALA A 85 -9.26 -8.12 -21.81
CA ALA A 85 -8.59 -9.37 -22.15
C ALA A 85 -8.39 -9.49 -23.67
#